data_AF-M7NPH9-F1
#
_entry.id   AF-M7NPH9-F1
#
_cell.length_a   1.000
_cell.length_b   1.000
_cell.length_c   1.000
_cell.angle_alpha   90.00
_cell.angle_beta   90.00
_cell.angle_gamma   90.00
#
_symmetry.space_group_name_H-M   'P 1'
#
loop_
_entity.id
_entity.type
_entity.pdbx_description
1 polymer ?
#
loop_
_entity_poly.entity_id
_entity_poly.type
_entity_poly.pdbx_seq_one_letter_code
_entity_poly.pdbx_strand_id
1 'polypeptide(L)'
;MSQGVVKTEKKIVESYDISNSSETLHLAQDLAKFIRENRLAMQIQGKDYVNVEGWQYAGARLGILPVIEEVKRIETGDDEMKYQAHVKLMNLKTDTIVGSGFAICSNKESGKRYYQEFAIASMAQTRAIGKAYRNILAWIIRAAGYEPTPAEEMDFLVRDDSSSTKTQSRAYDREPASPARSAGAAASMVSEPASPAGGPASPARIKAAAPKKVKEAANAAAEEAVSTAATSEAAAPKATAPLASVKQKTELLLLLNNKHITNDEKARMIENINTLDSERIQKAIEKVKKVIDERNDDAQAA
;
A
#
# COMPACT_ATOMS: atom_id res chain seq x y z
N MET A 1 10.75 -39.62 -39.67
CA MET A 1 11.47 -38.75 -38.72
C MET A 1 10.44 -37.91 -37.98
N SER A 2 10.03 -38.34 -36.78
CA SER A 2 9.02 -37.68 -35.96
C SER A 2 9.69 -36.66 -35.05
N GLN A 3 9.53 -35.36 -35.35
CA GLN A 3 9.96 -34.31 -34.43
C GLN A 3 8.96 -34.23 -33.27
N GLY A 4 9.43 -34.57 -32.07
CA GLY A 4 8.68 -34.45 -30.83
C GLY A 4 8.51 -32.98 -30.47
N VAL A 5 7.25 -32.57 -30.33
CA VAL A 5 6.87 -31.27 -29.78
C VAL A 5 7.27 -31.24 -28.30
N VAL A 6 8.30 -30.47 -27.96
CA VAL A 6 8.70 -30.24 -26.57
C VAL A 6 7.65 -29.33 -25.93
N LYS A 7 6.71 -29.91 -25.18
CA LYS A 7 5.78 -29.17 -24.32
C LYS A 7 6.60 -28.47 -23.24
N THR A 8 6.70 -27.15 -23.32
CA THR A 8 7.25 -26.33 -22.24
C THR A 8 6.22 -26.26 -21.12
N GLU A 9 6.39 -27.11 -20.10
CA GLU A 9 5.59 -27.03 -18.88
C GLU A 9 5.91 -25.71 -18.17
N LYS A 10 4.89 -24.86 -17.99
CA LYS A 10 5.01 -23.64 -17.17
C LYS A 10 5.21 -24.07 -15.72
N LYS A 11 6.48 -24.14 -15.30
CA LYS A 11 6.86 -24.36 -13.90
C LYS A 11 6.30 -23.20 -13.08
N ILE A 12 5.43 -23.52 -12.12
CA ILE A 12 5.01 -22.56 -11.09
C ILE A 12 6.25 -22.33 -10.22
N VAL A 13 6.86 -21.15 -10.32
CA VAL A 13 8.05 -20.81 -9.54
C VAL A 13 7.59 -20.51 -8.11
N GLU A 14 7.79 -21.48 -7.22
CA GLU A 14 7.49 -21.36 -5.79
C GLU A 14 8.47 -20.43 -5.07
N SER A 15 9.66 -20.23 -5.65
CA SER A 15 10.80 -19.57 -5.03
C SER A 15 11.68 -18.94 -6.10
N TYR A 16 11.84 -17.61 -6.08
CA TYR A 16 12.76 -16.89 -6.97
C TYR A 16 14.15 -16.79 -6.34
N ASP A 17 15.19 -17.16 -7.08
CA ASP A 17 16.58 -16.88 -6.74
C ASP A 17 17.10 -15.67 -7.54
N ILE A 18 17.58 -14.67 -6.80
CA ILE A 18 18.15 -13.41 -7.34
C ILE A 18 19.41 -13.69 -8.17
N SER A 19 20.10 -14.79 -7.89
CA SER A 19 21.31 -15.21 -8.59
C SER A 19 21.01 -15.78 -9.98
N ASN A 20 19.77 -16.21 -10.22
CA ASN A 20 19.35 -16.79 -11.49
C ASN A 20 18.74 -15.71 -12.41
N SER A 21 19.41 -15.44 -13.53
CA SER A 21 19.00 -14.40 -14.47
C SER A 21 17.65 -14.67 -15.14
N SER A 22 17.31 -15.92 -15.47
CA SER A 22 16.02 -16.23 -16.14
C SER A 22 14.83 -16.04 -15.21
N GLU A 23 14.99 -16.46 -13.95
CA GLU A 23 13.98 -16.28 -12.91
C GLU A 23 13.76 -14.79 -12.60
N THR A 24 14.84 -14.00 -12.61
CA THR A 24 14.70 -12.59 -12.29
C THR A 24 14.03 -11.77 -13.40
N LEU A 25 14.25 -12.13 -14.67
CA LEU A 25 13.53 -11.48 -15.78
C LEU A 25 12.03 -11.82 -15.75
N HIS A 26 11.67 -13.04 -15.38
CA HIS A 26 10.27 -13.42 -15.16
C HIS A 26 9.65 -12.64 -13.99
N LEU A 27 10.39 -12.51 -12.88
CA LEU A 27 9.97 -11.67 -11.75
C LEU A 27 9.74 -10.21 -12.18
N ALA A 28 10.63 -9.63 -12.99
CA ALA A 28 10.46 -8.27 -13.50
C ALA A 28 9.16 -8.09 -14.31
N GLN A 29 8.79 -9.09 -15.13
CA GLN A 29 7.53 -9.07 -15.90
C GLN A 29 6.30 -9.19 -15.00
N ASP A 30 6.34 -10.09 -14.02
CA ASP A 30 5.27 -10.26 -13.01
C ASP A 30 5.08 -8.96 -12.21
N LEU A 31 6.18 -8.36 -11.76
CA LEU A 31 6.18 -7.08 -11.04
C LEU A 31 5.61 -5.96 -11.91
N ALA A 32 6.01 -5.88 -13.18
CA ALA A 32 5.51 -4.87 -14.11
C ALA A 32 3.97 -4.92 -14.22
N LYS A 33 3.43 -6.13 -14.33
CA LYS A 33 1.98 -6.37 -14.39
C LYS A 33 1.30 -5.98 -13.07
N PHE A 34 1.79 -6.48 -11.95
CA PHE A 34 1.18 -6.25 -10.64
C PHE A 34 1.18 -4.77 -10.24
N ILE A 35 2.29 -4.06 -10.44
CA ILE A 35 2.41 -2.62 -10.12
C ILE A 35 1.42 -1.81 -10.95
N ARG A 36 1.26 -2.15 -12.24
CA ARG A 36 0.34 -1.46 -13.15
C ARG A 36 -1.13 -1.72 -12.80
N GLU A 37 -1.49 -2.98 -12.57
CA GLU A 37 -2.87 -3.38 -12.26
C GLU A 37 -3.36 -2.78 -10.94
N ASN A 38 -2.46 -2.67 -9.95
CA ASN A 38 -2.79 -2.17 -8.62
C ASN A 38 -2.43 -0.68 -8.40
N ARG A 39 -1.95 0.02 -9.44
CA ARG A 39 -1.58 1.45 -9.38
C ARG A 39 -0.56 1.76 -8.27
N LEU A 40 0.45 0.90 -8.12
CA LEU A 40 1.51 1.03 -7.12
C LEU A 40 2.68 1.90 -7.59
N ALA A 41 2.46 2.74 -8.60
CA ALA A 41 3.44 3.68 -9.11
C ALA A 41 2.79 5.05 -9.31
N MET A 42 3.58 6.09 -9.11
CA MET A 42 3.20 7.48 -9.32
C MET A 42 3.99 8.04 -10.50
N GLN A 43 3.30 8.77 -11.38
CA GLN A 43 3.94 9.49 -12.46
C GLN A 43 4.42 10.86 -11.99
N ILE A 44 5.73 11.11 -12.08
CA ILE A 44 6.37 12.36 -11.70
C ILE A 44 7.21 12.83 -12.89
N GLN A 45 6.94 14.03 -13.41
CA GLN A 45 7.64 14.59 -14.58
C GLN A 45 7.68 13.64 -15.79
N GLY A 46 6.58 12.93 -16.05
CA GLY A 46 6.45 12.01 -17.19
C GLY A 46 7.19 10.68 -17.04
N LYS A 47 7.65 10.34 -15.84
CA LYS A 47 8.29 9.07 -15.49
C LYS A 47 7.53 8.37 -14.38
N ASP A 48 7.52 7.04 -14.41
CA ASP A 48 6.79 6.24 -13.42
C ASP A 48 7.72 5.76 -12.31
N TYR A 49 7.44 6.17 -11.08
CA TYR A 49 8.18 5.84 -9.87
C TYR A 49 7.35 4.89 -9.00
N VAL A 50 7.95 3.78 -8.56
CA VAL A 50 7.25 2.78 -7.76
C VAL A 50 7.13 3.26 -6.31
N ASN A 51 5.93 3.17 -5.74
CA ASN A 51 5.65 3.45 -4.33
C ASN A 51 6.28 2.37 -3.43
N VAL A 52 6.48 2.68 -2.16
CA VAL A 52 7.09 1.76 -1.17
C VAL A 52 6.38 0.40 -1.11
N GLU A 53 5.06 0.37 -1.31
CA GLU A 53 4.27 -0.86 -1.34
C GLU A 53 4.65 -1.78 -2.51
N GLY A 54 4.96 -1.20 -3.68
CA GLY A 54 5.46 -1.96 -4.82
C GLY A 54 6.85 -2.53 -4.58
N TRP A 55 7.72 -1.79 -3.88
CA TRP A 55 9.02 -2.29 -3.44
C TRP A 55 8.91 -3.42 -2.41
N GLN A 56 8.00 -3.28 -1.44
CA GLN A 56 7.71 -4.33 -0.46
C GLN A 56 7.17 -5.59 -1.13
N TYR A 57 6.29 -5.46 -2.12
CA TYR A 57 5.79 -6.60 -2.89
C TYR A 57 6.93 -7.33 -3.62
N ALA A 58 7.84 -6.58 -4.27
CA ALA A 58 9.03 -7.16 -4.92
C ALA A 58 9.92 -7.91 -3.92
N GLY A 59 10.18 -7.31 -2.76
CA GLY A 59 10.92 -7.95 -1.68
C GLY A 59 10.26 -9.21 -1.14
N ALA A 60 8.96 -9.14 -0.85
CA ALA A 60 8.20 -10.25 -0.30
C ALA A 60 8.21 -11.46 -1.24
N ARG A 61 8.18 -11.25 -2.57
CA ARG A 61 8.26 -12.35 -3.54
C ARG A 61 9.61 -13.08 -3.54
N LEU A 62 10.65 -12.41 -3.07
CA LEU A 62 12.00 -12.95 -2.84
C LEU A 62 12.19 -13.46 -1.40
N GLY A 63 11.17 -13.36 -0.55
CA GLY A 63 11.28 -13.68 0.89
C GLY A 63 12.07 -12.65 1.69
N ILE A 64 12.19 -11.42 1.19
CA ILE A 64 12.94 -10.32 1.82
C ILE A 64 11.96 -9.31 2.40
N LEU A 65 11.93 -9.17 3.72
CA LEU A 65 11.07 -8.24 4.44
C LEU A 65 11.86 -7.10 5.10
N PRO A 66 11.26 -5.91 5.24
CA PRO A 66 11.91 -4.81 5.93
C PRO A 66 11.66 -4.93 7.45
N VAL A 67 12.70 -4.67 8.22
CA VAL A 67 12.67 -4.56 9.67
C VAL A 67 13.16 -3.17 10.03
N ILE A 68 12.31 -2.39 10.68
CA ILE A 68 12.68 -1.07 11.20
C ILE A 68 13.59 -1.32 12.39
N GLU A 69 14.87 -0.97 12.26
CA GLU A 69 15.84 -1.10 13.33
C GLU A 69 15.70 0.05 14.32
N GLU A 70 15.52 1.26 13.79
CA GLU A 70 15.54 2.45 14.62
C GLU A 70 14.79 3.61 13.97
N VAL A 71 14.10 4.39 14.79
CA VAL A 71 13.52 5.68 14.42
C VAL A 71 13.89 6.68 15.50
N LYS A 72 14.76 7.63 15.16
CA LYS A 72 15.29 8.63 16.08
C LYS A 72 14.86 10.03 15.67
N ARG A 73 14.41 10.82 16.63
CA ARG A 73 14.32 12.27 16.47
C ARG A 73 15.72 12.86 16.51
N ILE A 74 16.04 13.69 15.53
CA ILE A 74 17.29 14.46 15.49
C ILE A 74 16.99 15.84 16.03
N GLU A 75 17.59 16.16 17.18
CA GLU A 75 17.54 17.51 17.74
C GLU A 75 18.40 18.43 16.88
N THR A 76 17.73 19.28 16.12
CA THR A 76 18.34 20.46 15.49
C THR A 76 17.79 21.60 16.33
N GLY A 77 18.62 22.43 16.97
CA GLY A 77 18.24 23.38 18.03
C GLY A 77 17.16 24.44 17.72
N ASP A 78 16.45 24.28 16.61
CA ASP A 78 15.25 25.01 16.20
C ASP A 78 13.97 24.20 16.52
N ASP A 79 12.79 24.77 16.28
CA ASP A 79 11.48 24.07 16.28
C ASP A 79 11.31 23.12 15.06
N GLU A 80 12.39 22.45 14.66
CA GLU A 80 12.43 21.50 13.54
C GLU A 80 12.10 20.09 14.05
N MET A 81 11.05 19.51 13.49
CA MET A 81 10.73 18.10 13.68
C MET A 81 11.48 17.31 12.61
N LYS A 82 12.61 16.73 12.98
CA LYS A 82 13.46 15.94 12.09
C LYS A 82 13.60 14.53 12.62
N TYR A 83 13.33 13.56 11.75
CA TYR A 83 13.40 12.13 12.08
C TYR A 83 14.32 11.41 11.12
N GLN A 84 15.14 10.52 11.68
CA GLN A 84 15.91 9.54 10.93
C GLN A 84 15.37 8.16 11.21
N ALA A 85 15.12 7.39 10.17
CA ALA A 85 14.80 5.98 10.26
C ALA A 85 15.94 5.14 9.65
N HIS A 86 16.25 4.03 10.30
CA HIS A 86 17.16 3.00 9.81
C HIS A 86 16.40 1.69 9.67
N VAL A 87 16.47 1.09 8.49
CA VAL A 87 15.76 -0.13 8.11
C VAL A 87 16.77 -1.14 7.61
N LYS A 88 16.62 -2.37 8.09
CA LYS A 88 17.33 -3.55 7.58
C LYS A 88 16.38 -4.40 6.77
N LEU A 89 16.90 -5.13 5.79
CA LEU A 89 16.16 -6.12 5.03
C LEU A 89 16.59 -7.51 5.45
N MET A 90 15.64 -8.31 5.90
CA MET A 90 15.86 -9.67 6.39
C MET A 90 15.34 -10.68 5.38
N ASN A 91 16.16 -11.67 5.05
CA ASN A 91 15.75 -12.81 4.26
C ASN A 91 15.16 -13.87 5.18
N LEU A 92 13.87 -14.17 5.03
CA LEU A 92 13.14 -15.11 5.87
C LEU A 92 13.64 -16.56 5.78
N LYS A 93 14.27 -16.94 4.66
CA LYS A 93 14.76 -18.31 4.45
C LYS A 93 16.09 -18.56 5.18
N THR A 94 16.95 -17.55 5.19
CA THR A 94 18.32 -17.66 5.71
C THR A 94 18.51 -16.96 7.06
N ASP A 95 17.52 -16.19 7.50
CA ASP A 95 17.58 -15.32 8.69
C ASP A 95 18.76 -14.34 8.66
N THR A 96 19.18 -13.94 7.45
CA THR A 96 20.31 -13.03 7.24
C THR A 96 19.84 -11.65 6.81
N ILE A 97 20.59 -10.63 7.20
CA ILE A 97 20.40 -9.26 6.72
C ILE A 97 21.04 -9.14 5.33
N VAL A 98 20.22 -8.85 4.32
CA VAL A 98 20.63 -8.76 2.91
C VAL A 98 20.80 -7.34 2.42
N GLY A 99 20.33 -6.35 3.18
CA GLY A 99 20.45 -4.94 2.84
C GLY A 99 20.07 -4.03 3.98
N SER A 100 20.39 -2.76 3.84
CA SER A 100 19.97 -1.71 4.76
C SER A 100 19.74 -0.39 4.02
N GLY A 101 18.97 0.49 4.65
CA GLY A 101 18.67 1.82 4.14
C GLY A 101 18.36 2.76 5.29
N PHE A 102 18.87 3.98 5.19
CA PHE A 102 18.54 5.06 6.09
C PHE A 102 17.87 6.18 5.31
N ALA A 103 16.96 6.89 5.97
CA ALA A 103 16.38 8.09 5.41
C ALA A 103 16.04 9.08 6.52
N ILE A 104 15.99 10.35 6.13
CA ILE A 104 15.63 11.46 7.00
C ILE A 104 14.37 12.11 6.43
N CYS A 105 13.48 12.53 7.32
CA CYS A 105 12.35 13.39 6.98
C CYS A 105 12.29 14.57 7.95
N SER A 106 11.98 15.77 7.46
CA SER A 106 11.82 16.98 8.26
C SER A 106 10.54 17.74 7.92
N ASN A 107 9.94 18.40 8.90
CA ASN A 107 8.83 19.33 8.68
C ASN A 107 9.24 20.59 7.87
N LYS A 108 10.54 20.90 7.77
CA LYS A 108 11.06 21.99 6.94
C LYS A 108 11.16 21.64 5.45
N GLU A 109 10.89 20.40 5.06
CA GLU A 109 10.77 20.04 3.65
C GLU A 109 9.56 20.73 2.99
N SER A 110 9.65 20.94 1.67
CA SER A 110 8.57 21.55 0.88
C SER A 110 7.24 20.85 1.12
N GLY A 111 6.19 21.61 1.40
CA GLY A 111 4.83 21.10 1.63
C GLY A 111 4.57 20.45 3.00
N LYS A 112 5.58 20.29 3.88
CA LYS A 112 5.46 19.49 5.12
C LYS A 112 5.43 20.30 6.42
N ARG A 113 5.38 21.63 6.32
CA ARG A 113 5.41 22.55 7.47
C ARG A 113 4.32 22.29 8.52
N TYR A 114 3.13 21.87 8.07
CA TYR A 114 1.96 21.67 8.92
C TYR A 114 1.70 20.21 9.28
N TYR A 115 2.62 19.31 8.94
CA TYR A 115 2.46 17.89 9.20
C TYR A 115 2.70 17.61 10.68
N GLN A 116 1.93 16.68 11.22
CA GLN A 116 2.06 16.25 12.60
C GLN A 116 3.34 15.41 12.77
N GLU A 117 3.92 15.41 13.97
CA GLU A 117 5.19 14.76 14.27
C GLU A 117 5.22 13.27 13.87
N PHE A 118 4.13 12.53 14.15
CA PHE A 118 4.01 11.13 13.75
C PHE A 118 4.03 10.94 12.24
N ALA A 119 3.49 11.89 11.46
CA ALA A 119 3.49 11.80 10.01
C ALA A 119 4.90 11.99 9.45
N ILE A 120 5.68 12.91 10.02
CA ILE A 120 7.10 13.08 9.67
C ILE A 120 7.91 11.82 9.99
N ALA A 121 7.67 11.21 11.16
CA ALA A 121 8.31 9.96 11.55
C ALA A 121 7.93 8.80 10.59
N SER A 122 6.65 8.65 10.23
CA SER A 122 6.19 7.63 9.27
C SER A 122 6.74 7.86 7.86
N MET A 123 6.88 9.11 7.42
CA MET A 123 7.53 9.44 6.15
C MET A 123 9.02 9.06 6.14
N ALA A 124 9.73 9.29 7.25
CA ALA A 124 11.13 8.86 7.37
C ALA A 124 11.26 7.33 7.24
N GLN A 125 10.35 6.57 7.87
CA GLN A 125 10.32 5.12 7.78
C GLN A 125 10.07 4.62 6.36
N THR A 126 9.02 5.12 5.70
CA THR A 126 8.66 4.69 4.33
C THR A 126 9.77 5.00 3.32
N ARG A 127 10.43 6.15 3.44
CA ARG A 127 11.64 6.46 2.65
C ARG A 127 12.79 5.50 2.93
N ALA A 128 13.06 5.18 4.20
CA ALA A 128 14.13 4.27 4.57
C ALA A 128 13.86 2.85 4.03
N ILE A 129 12.61 2.39 4.06
CA ILE A 129 12.19 1.12 3.45
C ILE A 129 12.44 1.14 1.94
N GLY A 130 11.96 2.17 1.24
CA GLY A 130 12.21 2.34 -0.20
C GLY A 130 13.70 2.35 -0.52
N LYS A 131 14.51 3.04 0.28
CA LYS A 131 15.98 3.08 0.13
C LYS A 131 16.61 1.70 0.28
N ALA A 132 16.21 0.97 1.32
CA ALA A 132 16.77 -0.33 1.61
C ALA A 132 16.51 -1.31 0.46
N TYR A 133 15.28 -1.33 -0.07
CA TYR A 133 14.93 -2.15 -1.23
C TYR A 133 15.59 -1.69 -2.52
N ARG A 134 15.69 -0.37 -2.76
CA ARG A 134 16.40 0.17 -3.91
C ARG A 134 17.83 -0.37 -3.99
N ASN A 135 18.54 -0.44 -2.86
CA ASN A 135 19.94 -0.85 -2.83
C ASN A 135 20.16 -2.28 -3.37
N ILE A 136 19.16 -3.16 -3.29
CA ILE A 136 19.26 -4.56 -3.73
C ILE A 136 18.41 -4.89 -4.97
N LEU A 137 17.25 -4.25 -5.16
CA LEU A 137 16.26 -4.59 -6.19
C LEU A 137 16.12 -3.54 -7.31
N ALA A 138 16.89 -2.44 -7.28
CA ALA A 138 16.76 -1.35 -8.26
C ALA A 138 16.82 -1.82 -9.73
N TRP A 139 17.70 -2.78 -10.02
CA TRP A 139 17.88 -3.30 -11.37
C TRP A 139 16.67 -4.13 -11.84
N ILE A 140 15.95 -4.80 -10.93
CA ILE A 140 14.71 -5.53 -11.24
C ILE A 140 13.59 -4.55 -11.55
N ILE A 141 13.45 -3.48 -10.76
CA ILE A 141 12.46 -2.42 -10.99
C ILE A 141 12.72 -1.72 -12.34
N ARG A 142 13.99 -1.47 -12.67
CA ARG A 142 14.35 -0.95 -13.99
C ARG A 142 14.05 -1.93 -15.12
N ALA A 143 14.29 -3.23 -14.93
CA ALA A 143 13.90 -4.25 -15.90
C ALA A 143 12.37 -4.35 -16.07
N ALA A 144 11.59 -4.04 -15.03
CA ALA A 144 10.13 -3.95 -15.07
C ALA A 144 9.60 -2.69 -15.79
N GLY A 145 10.48 -1.77 -16.19
CA GLY A 145 10.15 -0.55 -16.94
C GLY A 145 9.84 0.67 -16.09
N TYR A 146 10.13 0.65 -14.79
CA TYR A 146 9.96 1.79 -13.89
C TYR A 146 11.30 2.45 -13.53
N GLU A 147 11.25 3.67 -12.99
CA GLU A 147 12.45 4.30 -12.45
C GLU A 147 12.89 3.59 -11.15
N PRO A 148 14.21 3.35 -10.97
CA PRO A 148 14.74 2.61 -9.82
C PRO A 148 14.79 3.45 -8.54
N THR A 149 14.31 4.69 -8.58
CA THR A 149 14.21 5.55 -7.40
C THR A 149 12.79 5.39 -6.84
N PRO A 150 12.62 5.14 -5.53
CA PRO A 150 11.31 5.11 -4.91
C PRO A 150 10.58 6.45 -5.05
N ALA A 151 9.25 6.40 -5.18
CA ALA A 151 8.42 7.61 -5.28
C ALA A 151 8.60 8.52 -4.05
N GLU A 152 8.80 7.96 -2.87
CA GLU A 152 8.97 8.69 -1.60
C GLU A 152 10.27 9.52 -1.53
N GLU A 153 11.26 9.24 -2.38
CA GLU A 153 12.46 10.08 -2.55
C GLU A 153 12.24 11.25 -3.51
N MET A 154 11.09 11.30 -4.20
CA MET A 154 10.78 12.26 -5.26
C MET A 154 9.80 13.36 -4.82
N ASP A 155 9.37 13.36 -3.56
CA ASP A 155 8.46 14.37 -2.96
C ASP A 155 8.87 15.83 -3.29
N PHE A 156 10.16 16.08 -3.49
CA PHE A 156 10.71 17.42 -3.76
C PHE A 156 10.39 17.96 -5.16
N LEU A 157 10.03 17.09 -6.11
CA LEU A 157 9.80 17.45 -7.52
C LEU A 157 8.33 17.67 -7.86
N VAL A 158 7.41 17.35 -6.95
CA VAL A 158 5.99 17.65 -7.12
C VAL A 158 5.82 19.16 -6.89
N ARG A 159 6.10 19.94 -7.94
CA ARG A 159 5.64 21.33 -8.00
C ARG A 159 4.12 21.30 -7.98
N ASP A 160 3.55 22.17 -7.16
CA ASP A 160 2.13 22.31 -6.93
C ASP A 160 1.45 22.92 -8.18
N ASP A 161 1.26 22.11 -9.23
CA ASP A 161 0.44 22.46 -10.40
C ASP A 161 -1.06 22.16 -10.12
N SER A 162 -1.51 22.35 -8.88
CA SER A 162 -2.90 22.21 -8.47
C SER A 162 -3.78 23.41 -8.87
N SER A 163 -3.48 24.06 -9.99
CA SER A 163 -4.37 25.02 -10.65
C SER A 163 -4.57 24.73 -12.15
N SER A 164 -5.09 23.55 -12.50
CA SER A 164 -5.86 23.42 -13.74
C SER A 164 -6.86 22.26 -13.70
N THR A 165 -8.11 22.64 -13.45
CA THR A 165 -9.32 22.24 -14.18
C THR A 165 -9.50 20.75 -14.52
N LYS A 166 -10.50 20.15 -13.84
CA LYS A 166 -11.27 18.99 -14.32
C LYS A 166 -11.51 19.07 -15.83
N THR A 167 -10.98 18.14 -16.61
CA THR A 167 -11.62 17.73 -17.88
C THR A 167 -11.35 16.25 -18.13
N GLN A 168 -12.42 15.60 -18.55
CA GLN A 168 -12.64 14.17 -18.64
C GLN A 168 -11.73 13.47 -19.66
N SER A 169 -11.56 12.18 -19.39
CA SER A 169 -11.11 11.12 -20.29
C SER A 169 -11.35 11.38 -21.79
N ARG A 170 -10.28 11.22 -22.58
CA ARG A 170 -10.41 10.65 -23.93
C ARG A 170 -9.15 9.86 -24.29
N ALA A 171 -9.36 8.59 -24.59
CA ALA A 171 -8.40 7.63 -25.11
C ALA A 171 -7.70 8.16 -26.37
N TYR A 172 -6.43 7.82 -26.54
CA TYR A 172 -5.84 7.56 -27.85
C TYR A 172 -4.72 6.52 -27.76
N ASP A 173 -4.93 5.44 -28.49
CA ASP A 173 -3.90 4.56 -29.03
C ASP A 173 -2.81 5.35 -29.76
N ARG A 174 -1.55 5.03 -29.50
CA ARG A 174 -0.53 4.98 -30.56
C ARG A 174 0.70 4.19 -30.15
N GLU A 175 1.01 3.17 -30.95
CA GLU A 175 2.31 2.49 -30.97
C GLU A 175 3.48 3.42 -31.38
N PRO A 176 4.73 3.06 -31.02
CA PRO A 176 5.88 3.94 -31.13
C PRO A 176 6.55 3.89 -32.51
N ALA A 177 6.94 5.06 -33.02
CA ALA A 177 7.88 5.19 -34.14
C ALA A 177 9.18 5.86 -33.66
N SER A 178 10.32 5.26 -34.02
CA SER A 178 11.68 5.78 -33.89
C SER A 178 12.47 5.29 -35.12
N PRO A 179 13.66 5.83 -35.48
CA PRO A 179 14.20 7.19 -35.33
C PRO A 179 14.79 7.75 -36.66
N ALA A 180 15.12 9.04 -36.71
CA ALA A 180 16.03 9.60 -37.72
C ALA A 180 16.95 10.69 -37.14
N ARG A 181 18.14 10.77 -37.74
CA ARG A 181 19.42 11.33 -37.26
C ARG A 181 19.62 12.83 -37.52
N SER A 182 20.53 13.44 -36.74
CA SER A 182 21.66 14.36 -37.10
C SER A 182 21.87 15.36 -35.94
N ALA A 183 23.02 15.42 -35.25
CA ALA A 183 24.41 15.75 -35.61
C ALA A 183 24.73 17.27 -35.55
N GLY A 184 25.60 17.63 -34.59
CA GLY A 184 26.44 18.84 -34.53
C GLY A 184 25.86 20.02 -33.72
N ALA A 185 26.61 20.87 -33.02
CA ALA A 185 28.01 20.92 -32.60
C ALA A 185 28.14 22.12 -31.61
N ALA A 186 29.16 22.06 -30.74
CA ALA A 186 29.94 23.20 -30.19
C ALA A 186 29.30 24.28 -29.26
N ALA A 187 29.65 24.15 -27.97
CA ALA A 187 30.54 25.04 -27.20
C ALA A 187 30.17 26.51 -26.85
N SER A 188 30.27 26.76 -25.53
CA SER A 188 30.85 27.93 -24.84
C SER A 188 30.03 29.24 -24.72
N MET A 189 29.69 29.66 -23.50
CA MET A 189 30.48 30.67 -22.76
C MET A 189 29.85 31.01 -21.39
N VAL A 190 30.77 31.30 -20.46
CA VAL A 190 30.61 31.70 -19.06
C VAL A 190 30.37 33.20 -18.98
N SER A 191 29.51 33.66 -18.05
CA SER A 191 29.75 34.88 -17.25
C SER A 191 28.67 35.09 -16.18
N GLU A 192 28.98 34.65 -14.97
CA GLU A 192 28.70 35.41 -13.73
C GLU A 192 29.58 36.69 -13.75
N PRO A 193 29.22 37.80 -13.07
CA PRO A 193 29.40 37.81 -11.61
C PRO A 193 28.47 38.75 -10.81
N ALA A 194 28.68 38.69 -9.49
CA ALA A 194 28.66 39.79 -8.53
C ALA A 194 27.42 39.93 -7.63
N SER A 195 27.58 39.33 -6.44
CA SER A 195 27.10 39.83 -5.14
C SER A 195 27.63 41.25 -4.87
N PRO A 196 26.95 42.04 -4.01
CA PRO A 196 27.61 42.31 -2.73
C PRO A 196 26.67 42.31 -1.51
N ALA A 197 27.33 42.18 -0.36
CA ALA A 197 26.83 42.13 0.99
C ALA A 197 26.12 43.42 1.48
N GLY A 198 25.27 43.25 2.51
CA GLY A 198 24.80 44.37 3.34
C GLY A 198 23.61 44.01 4.24
N GLY A 199 23.88 43.52 5.46
CA GLY A 199 23.01 43.81 6.62
C GLY A 199 23.49 45.09 7.31
N PRO A 200 22.97 45.49 8.49
CA PRO A 200 21.81 44.97 9.24
C PRO A 200 20.84 46.08 9.69
N ALA A 201 19.60 45.75 10.07
CA ALA A 201 18.80 46.56 11.01
C ALA A 201 17.52 45.84 11.48
N SER A 202 17.51 45.46 12.75
CA SER A 202 16.32 45.47 13.63
C SER A 202 16.51 46.66 14.61
N PRO A 203 15.52 47.13 15.41
CA PRO A 203 14.30 46.45 15.84
C PRO A 203 13.01 47.33 15.87
N ALA A 204 11.83 46.70 15.96
CA ALA A 204 10.66 47.34 16.57
C ALA A 204 9.77 46.30 17.26
N ARG A 205 9.20 46.73 18.38
CA ARG A 205 8.82 45.94 19.55
C ARG A 205 7.30 46.03 19.80
N ILE A 206 6.71 44.89 20.19
CA ILE A 206 5.47 44.68 20.97
C ILE A 206 4.12 45.11 20.35
N LYS A 207 3.19 44.13 20.23
CA LYS A 207 2.00 44.05 21.09
C LYS A 207 1.42 42.63 21.16
N ALA A 208 1.15 42.24 22.41
CA ALA A 208 0.60 40.97 22.84
C ALA A 208 -0.92 40.91 22.66
N ALA A 209 -1.45 39.71 22.40
CA ALA A 209 -2.81 39.33 22.78
C ALA A 209 -2.89 37.79 22.91
N ALA A 210 -3.25 37.32 24.11
CA ALA A 210 -3.49 35.92 24.45
C ALA A 210 -5.02 35.60 24.36
N PRO A 211 -5.50 34.38 24.69
CA PRO A 211 -6.15 33.50 23.72
C PRO A 211 -7.65 33.27 23.98
N LYS A 212 -8.39 32.67 23.02
CA LYS A 212 -9.74 32.15 23.26
C LYS A 212 -9.95 30.71 22.76
N LYS A 213 -10.34 29.90 23.74
CA LYS A 213 -10.87 28.52 23.82
C LYS A 213 -11.56 27.90 22.59
N VAL A 214 -11.12 26.67 22.32
CA VAL A 214 -11.83 25.40 22.07
C VAL A 214 -13.36 25.42 22.18
N LYS A 215 -14.05 24.88 21.16
CA LYS A 215 -15.25 24.05 21.34
C LYS A 215 -15.30 22.89 20.32
N GLU A 216 -15.27 21.72 20.91
CA GLU A 216 -15.53 20.38 20.40
C GLU A 216 -17.05 20.18 20.31
N ALA A 217 -17.55 19.57 19.22
CA ALA A 217 -18.95 19.19 19.08
C ALA A 217 -19.03 17.69 18.81
N ALA A 218 -19.21 16.94 19.90
CA ALA A 218 -19.72 15.59 19.87
C ALA A 218 -21.22 15.61 19.55
N ASN A 219 -21.69 14.67 18.75
CA ASN A 219 -23.12 14.40 18.64
C ASN A 219 -23.35 12.91 18.94
N ALA A 220 -24.09 12.66 20.02
CA ALA A 220 -24.61 11.38 20.45
C ALA A 220 -26.10 11.57 20.71
N ALA A 221 -26.93 10.67 20.18
CA ALA A 221 -28.33 10.36 20.52
C ALA A 221 -28.99 9.74 19.27
N ALA A 222 -29.91 8.79 19.33
CA ALA A 222 -30.42 7.91 20.37
C ALA A 222 -31.29 6.85 19.65
N GLU A 223 -31.67 5.84 20.41
CA GLU A 223 -32.37 4.60 20.09
C GLU A 223 -33.82 4.72 19.58
N GLU A 224 -34.24 3.60 18.95
CA GLU A 224 -35.53 2.89 19.04
C GLU A 224 -36.88 3.63 18.94
N ALA A 225 -37.78 3.15 18.06
CA ALA A 225 -38.81 2.14 18.42
C ALA A 225 -39.95 2.04 17.37
N VAL A 226 -40.09 0.84 16.80
CA VAL A 226 -41.29 0.01 16.54
C VAL A 226 -42.68 0.68 16.42
N SER A 227 -43.38 0.38 15.30
CA SER A 227 -44.67 -0.38 15.28
C SER A 227 -45.55 -0.01 14.07
N THR A 228 -45.97 -0.98 13.26
CA THR A 228 -47.39 -1.37 13.05
C THR A 228 -47.52 -2.36 11.88
N ALA A 229 -48.40 -3.35 12.08
CA ALA A 229 -48.73 -4.41 11.14
C ALA A 229 -50.04 -4.10 10.38
N ALA A 230 -50.15 -4.50 9.11
CA ALA A 230 -51.39 -4.99 8.48
C ALA A 230 -51.13 -5.53 7.05
N THR A 231 -51.84 -6.61 6.75
CA THR A 231 -51.88 -7.51 5.58
C THR A 231 -52.34 -6.90 4.25
N SER A 232 -51.79 -7.37 3.12
CA SER A 232 -52.56 -7.84 1.94
C SER A 232 -51.66 -8.52 0.89
N GLU A 233 -52.30 -9.38 0.11
CA GLU A 233 -51.83 -10.45 -0.77
C GLU A 233 -51.76 -9.99 -2.24
N ALA A 234 -50.67 -10.26 -2.98
CA ALA A 234 -50.64 -10.38 -4.46
C ALA A 234 -49.22 -10.71 -5.00
N ALA A 235 -49.18 -11.41 -6.13
CA ALA A 235 -48.06 -12.21 -6.64
C ALA A 235 -46.96 -11.46 -7.47
N ALA A 236 -45.71 -11.97 -7.33
CA ALA A 236 -44.49 -11.87 -8.18
C ALA A 236 -43.90 -10.46 -8.47
N PRO A 237 -42.56 -10.25 -8.41
CA PRO A 237 -41.48 -11.14 -8.87
C PRO A 237 -40.43 -11.49 -7.79
N LYS A 238 -39.63 -12.54 -8.01
CA LYS A 238 -38.56 -12.96 -7.09
C LYS A 238 -37.54 -11.83 -6.90
N ALA A 239 -37.66 -11.12 -5.79
CA ALA A 239 -36.69 -10.17 -5.28
C ALA A 239 -35.39 -10.91 -4.96
N THR A 240 -34.28 -10.39 -5.46
CA THR A 240 -32.93 -10.78 -5.06
C THR A 240 -32.80 -10.65 -3.54
N ALA A 241 -32.71 -11.77 -2.84
CA ALA A 241 -32.58 -11.81 -1.39
C ALA A 241 -31.41 -10.94 -0.92
N PRO A 242 -31.57 -10.15 0.16
CA PRO A 242 -30.51 -9.29 0.65
C PRO A 242 -29.32 -10.13 1.12
N LEU A 243 -28.13 -9.71 0.68
CA LEU A 243 -26.84 -10.24 1.15
C LEU A 243 -26.78 -10.22 2.68
N ALA A 244 -26.16 -11.24 3.26
CA ALA A 244 -26.13 -11.38 4.71
C ALA A 244 -25.42 -10.21 5.42
N SER A 245 -25.97 -9.82 6.56
CA SER A 245 -25.45 -8.72 7.37
C SER A 245 -24.09 -9.03 7.97
N VAL A 246 -23.30 -7.98 8.24
CA VAL A 246 -21.97 -8.11 8.87
C VAL A 246 -22.07 -8.85 10.21
N LYS A 247 -23.14 -8.63 10.99
CA LYS A 247 -23.36 -9.32 12.27
C LYS A 247 -23.49 -10.84 12.10
N GLN A 248 -24.25 -11.30 11.10
CA GLN A 248 -24.45 -12.72 10.82
C GLN A 248 -23.14 -13.39 10.34
N LYS A 249 -22.35 -12.68 9.52
CA LYS A 249 -21.04 -13.18 9.08
C LYS A 249 -20.06 -13.34 10.25
N THR A 250 -20.03 -12.37 11.16
CA THR A 250 -19.19 -12.44 12.36
C THR A 250 -19.61 -13.58 13.30
N GLU A 251 -20.92 -13.80 13.50
CA GLU A 251 -21.41 -14.91 14.33
C GLU A 251 -20.99 -16.28 13.75
N LEU A 252 -21.12 -16.47 12.44
CA LEU A 252 -20.67 -17.70 11.79
C LEU A 252 -19.16 -17.92 11.93
N LEU A 253 -18.35 -16.87 11.74
CA LEU A 253 -16.89 -16.96 11.91
C LEU A 253 -16.48 -17.33 13.34
N LEU A 254 -17.17 -16.79 14.34
CA LEU A 254 -16.91 -17.12 15.74
C LEU A 254 -17.24 -18.59 16.02
N LEU A 255 -18.36 -19.09 15.50
CA LEU A 255 -18.76 -20.49 15.65
C LEU A 255 -17.81 -21.46 14.96
N LEU A 256 -17.28 -21.08 13.80
CA LEU A 256 -16.29 -21.87 13.06
C LEU A 256 -14.92 -21.93 13.72
N ASN A 257 -14.65 -21.07 14.71
CA ASN A 257 -13.41 -21.10 15.48
C ASN A 257 -13.46 -22.05 16.69
N ASN A 258 -14.55 -22.79 16.89
CA ASN A 258 -14.67 -23.77 17.95
C ASN A 258 -13.84 -25.03 17.69
N LYS A 259 -13.31 -25.63 18.77
CA LYS A 259 -12.45 -26.83 18.74
C LYS A 259 -13.10 -28.06 18.09
N HIS A 260 -14.42 -28.14 18.12
CA HIS A 260 -15.20 -29.28 17.60
C HIS A 260 -15.49 -29.17 16.09
N ILE A 261 -15.14 -28.05 15.45
CA ILE A 261 -15.26 -27.88 13.99
C ILE A 261 -13.94 -28.24 13.31
N THR A 262 -14.01 -29.04 12.26
CA THR A 262 -12.81 -29.44 11.51
C THR A 262 -12.30 -28.30 10.63
N ASN A 263 -10.99 -28.31 10.34
CA ASN A 263 -10.37 -27.30 9.49
C ASN A 263 -10.95 -27.30 8.06
N ASP A 264 -11.38 -28.45 7.55
CA ASP A 264 -12.02 -28.57 6.23
C ASP A 264 -13.42 -27.95 6.19
N GLU A 265 -14.21 -28.12 7.25
CA GLU A 265 -15.52 -27.47 7.41
C GLU A 265 -15.35 -25.94 7.51
N LYS A 266 -14.36 -25.49 8.27
CA LYS A 266 -14.00 -24.07 8.41
C LYS A 266 -13.61 -23.45 7.07
N ALA A 267 -12.73 -24.10 6.31
CA ALA A 267 -12.27 -23.61 5.01
C ALA A 267 -13.42 -23.46 3.99
N ARG A 268 -14.27 -24.48 3.89
CA ARG A 268 -15.43 -24.48 2.96
C ARG A 268 -16.46 -23.39 3.27
N MET A 269 -16.66 -23.06 4.55
CA MET A 269 -17.62 -22.02 4.94
C MET A 269 -17.03 -20.62 4.79
N ILE A 270 -15.73 -20.43 5.01
CA ILE A 270 -15.05 -19.14 4.78
C ILE A 270 -15.07 -18.78 3.29
N GLU A 271 -14.82 -19.75 2.39
CA GLU A 271 -14.82 -19.50 0.95
C GLU A 271 -16.18 -18.96 0.43
N ASN A 272 -17.28 -19.46 1.00
CA ASN A 272 -18.64 -19.09 0.59
C ASN A 272 -19.25 -17.95 1.41
N ILE A 273 -18.60 -17.44 2.47
CA ILE A 273 -19.23 -16.49 3.41
C ILE A 273 -19.68 -15.18 2.76
N ASN A 274 -19.03 -14.78 1.67
CA ASN A 274 -19.32 -13.54 0.96
C ASN A 274 -20.46 -13.67 -0.06
N THR A 275 -20.80 -14.89 -0.47
CA THR A 275 -21.84 -15.16 -1.48
C THR A 275 -23.17 -15.60 -0.86
N LEU A 276 -23.22 -15.79 0.46
CA LEU A 276 -24.43 -16.20 1.18
C LEU A 276 -25.37 -15.02 1.49
N ASP A 277 -26.66 -15.25 1.23
CA ASP A 277 -27.77 -14.40 1.66
C ASP A 277 -28.12 -14.62 3.14
N SER A 278 -28.87 -13.67 3.71
CA SER A 278 -29.22 -13.66 5.14
C SER A 278 -29.83 -14.98 5.63
N GLU A 279 -30.74 -15.57 4.87
CA GLU A 279 -31.42 -16.81 5.28
C GLU A 279 -30.48 -18.02 5.25
N ARG A 280 -29.59 -18.10 4.25
CA ARG A 280 -28.62 -19.20 4.15
C ARG A 280 -27.55 -19.11 5.22
N ILE A 281 -27.07 -17.91 5.59
CA ILE A 281 -26.15 -17.77 6.72
C ILE A 281 -26.81 -18.23 8.03
N GLN A 282 -28.08 -17.88 8.25
CA GLN A 282 -28.78 -18.27 9.46
C GLN A 282 -28.95 -19.80 9.58
N LYS A 283 -29.30 -20.46 8.46
CA LYS A 283 -29.32 -21.94 8.38
C LYS A 283 -27.93 -22.56 8.59
N ALA A 284 -26.87 -21.91 8.10
CA ALA A 284 -25.50 -22.37 8.31
C ALA A 284 -25.11 -22.25 9.79
N ILE A 285 -25.45 -21.14 10.45
CA ILE A 285 -25.24 -20.92 11.89
C ILE A 285 -25.95 -22.01 12.72
N GLU A 286 -27.23 -22.28 12.45
CA GLU A 286 -28.00 -23.33 13.15
C GLU A 286 -27.37 -24.71 12.95
N LYS A 287 -26.96 -25.04 11.73
CA LYS A 287 -26.29 -26.31 11.42
C LYS A 287 -24.96 -26.45 12.16
N VAL A 288 -24.15 -25.38 12.20
CA VAL A 288 -22.87 -25.38 12.90
C VAL A 288 -23.07 -25.51 14.41
N LYS A 289 -24.07 -24.82 15.00
CA LYS A 289 -24.42 -24.99 16.43
C LYS A 289 -24.78 -26.44 16.74
N LYS A 290 -25.66 -27.05 15.93
CA LYS A 290 -26.05 -28.45 16.10
C LYS A 290 -24.86 -29.42 16.02
N VAL A 291 -23.95 -29.22 15.07
CA VAL A 291 -22.75 -30.08 14.93
C VAL A 291 -21.80 -29.90 16.12
N ILE A 292 -21.69 -28.69 16.68
CA ILE A 292 -20.91 -28.44 17.89
C ILE A 292 -21.53 -29.18 19.08
N ASP A 293 -22.86 -29.08 19.25
CA ASP A 293 -23.58 -29.72 20.34
C ASP A 293 -23.47 -31.26 20.27
N GLU A 294 -23.74 -31.86 19.11
CA GLU A 294 -23.60 -33.31 18.89
C GLU A 294 -22.18 -33.82 19.20
N ARG A 295 -21.14 -33.10 18.73
CA ARG A 295 -19.74 -33.48 18.99
C ARG A 295 -19.26 -33.16 20.41
N ASN A 296 -19.97 -32.32 21.14
CA ASN A 296 -19.70 -32.03 22.54
C ASN A 296 -20.33 -33.10 23.43
N ASP A 297 -21.55 -33.54 23.10
CA ASP A 297 -22.23 -34.65 23.78
C ASP A 297 -21.47 -35.97 23.60
N ASP A 298 -20.98 -36.26 22.38
CA ASP A 298 -20.12 -37.41 22.10
C ASP A 298 -18.79 -37.37 22.90
N ALA A 299 -18.26 -36.18 23.16
CA ALA A 299 -17.03 -35.99 23.94
C ALA A 299 -17.24 -36.07 25.46
N GLN A 300 -18.49 -35.93 25.93
CA GLN A 300 -18.86 -36.10 27.34
C GLN A 300 -19.32 -37.52 27.67
N ALA A 301 -19.75 -38.28 26.66
CA ALA A 301 -20.15 -39.69 26.78
C ALA A 301 -18.99 -40.70 26.67
N ALA A 302 -17.79 -40.23 26.30
CA ALA A 302 -16.55 -41.03 26.16
C ALA A 302 -15.59 -40.79 27.33
#